data_AF-A0A1B1N9E3-F1
#
_entry.id   AF-A0A1B1N9E3-F1
#
_cell.length_a   1.000
_cell.length_b   1.000
_cell.length_c   1.000
_cell.angle_alpha   90.00
_cell.angle_beta   90.00
_cell.angle_gamma   90.00
#
_symmetry.space_group_name_H-M   'P 1'
#
loop_
_entity.id
_entity.type
_entity.pdbx_description
1 polymer ?
#
loop_
_entity_poly.entity_id
_entity_poly.type
_entity_poly.pdbx_seq_one_letter_code
_entity_poly.pdbx_strand_id
1 'polypeptide(L)' 'MQDLPWHHRDPFDRIFLAQSPVEACTLVTADRTLDAYEAPTWWGGPLP' A
#
# COMPACT_ATOMS: atom_id res chain seq x y z
N MET A 1 -11.89 -4.18 -9.10
CA MET A 1 -10.42 -4.37 -9.06
C MET A 1 -9.84 -4.16 -10.46
N GLN A 2 -10.03 -2.99 -11.08
CA GLN A 2 -9.53 -2.77 -12.45
C GLN A 2 -8.78 -1.44 -12.66
N ASP A 3 -8.74 -0.53 -11.67
CA ASP A 3 -8.21 0.83 -11.89
C ASP A 3 -7.06 1.23 -10.94
N LEU A 4 -6.27 0.27 -10.43
CA LEU A 4 -5.00 0.64 -9.80
C LEU A 4 -3.95 0.83 -10.89
N PRO A 5 -3.43 2.05 -11.11
CA PRO A 5 -2.40 2.28 -12.12
C PRO A 5 -1.17 1.41 -11.85
N TRP A 6 -0.55 0.92 -12.92
CA TRP A 6 0.44 -0.15 -12.87
C TRP A 6 1.84 0.39 -12.50
N HIS A 7 1.98 0.89 -11.27
CA HIS A 7 3.26 1.40 -10.76
C HIS A 7 4.16 0.28 -10.23
N HIS A 8 3.60 -0.87 -9.81
CA HIS A 8 4.34 -2.05 -9.33
C HIS A 8 4.19 -3.28 -10.23
N ARG A 9 5.32 -3.95 -10.49
CA ARG A 9 5.36 -5.22 -11.24
C ARG A 9 5.05 -6.46 -10.40
N ASP A 10 4.99 -6.34 -9.07
CA ASP A 10 4.68 -7.47 -8.19
C ASP A 10 3.17 -7.61 -7.95
N PRO A 11 2.55 -8.76 -8.28
CA PRO A 11 1.12 -8.98 -8.06
C PRO A 11 0.73 -9.05 -6.57
N PHE A 12 1.65 -9.33 -5.64
CA PHE A 12 1.34 -9.49 -4.22
C PHE A 12 1.16 -8.16 -3.49
N ASP A 13 1.91 -7.11 -3.84
CA ASP A 13 1.76 -5.78 -3.23
C ASP A 13 0.35 -5.23 -3.43
N ARG A 14 -0.26 -5.53 -4.58
CA ARG A 14 -1.62 -5.11 -4.90
C ARG A 14 -2.67 -5.75 -3.99
N ILE A 15 -2.41 -6.96 -3.49
CA ILE A 15 -3.30 -7.64 -2.55
C ILE A 15 -3.24 -6.92 -1.21
N PHE A 16 -2.04 -6.67 -0.68
CA PHE A 16 -1.87 -5.96 0.58
C PHE A 16 -2.45 -4.54 0.52
N LEU A 17 -2.24 -3.86 -0.59
CA LEU A 17 -2.70 -2.49 -0.78
C LEU A 17 -4.23 -2.40 -0.91
N ALA A 18 -4.88 -3.41 -1.50
CA ALA A 18 -6.33 -3.49 -1.56
C ALA A 18 -6.97 -3.87 -0.21
N GLN A 19 -6.28 -4.65 0.62
CA GLN A 19 -6.79 -5.08 1.94
C GLN A 19 -6.63 -4.01 3.00
N SER A 20 -5.55 -3.23 2.96
CA SER A 20 -5.24 -2.18 3.94
C SER A 20 -6.43 -1.26 4.32
N PRO A 21 -7.17 -0.64 3.38
CA PRO A 21 -8.34 0.18 3.72
C PRO A 21 -9.54 -0.64 4.20
N VAL A 22 -9.69 -1.89 3.73
CA VAL A 22 -10.78 -2.79 4.14
C VAL A 22 -10.60 -3.27 5.58
N GLU A 23 -9.35 -3.52 5.98
CA GLU A 23 -8.97 -4.02 7.30
C GLU A 23 -8.62 -2.91 8.28
N ALA A 24 -8.66 -1.65 7.85
CA ALA A 24 -8.23 -0.47 8.63
C ALA A 24 -6.79 -0.61 9.16
N CYS A 25 -5.91 -1.19 8.35
CA CYS A 25 -4.51 -1.47 8.70
C CYS A 25 -3.57 -0.55 7.91
N THR A 26 -2.48 -0.10 8.53
CA THR A 26 -1.41 0.64 7.85
C THR A 26 -0.37 -0.32 7.29
N LEU A 27 -0.02 -0.18 6.01
CA LEU A 27 0.99 -1.00 5.35
C LEU A 27 2.39 -0.52 5.73
N VAL A 28 3.11 -1.33 6.52
CA VAL A 28 4.52 -1.09 6.84
C VAL A 28 5.38 -1.59 5.69
N THR A 29 6.05 -0.68 4.99
CA THR A 29 6.86 -1.02 3.82
C THR A 29 8.10 -0.12 3.70
N ALA A 30 9.19 -0.68 3.18
CA ALA A 30 10.35 0.10 2.76
C ALA A 30 10.19 0.62 1.32
N ASP A 31 9.18 0.13 0.58
CA ASP A 31 8.92 0.54 -0.79
C ASP A 31 8.09 1.82 -0.84
N ARG A 32 8.76 2.91 -1.19
CA ARG A 32 8.15 4.24 -1.34
C ARG A 32 7.25 4.36 -2.56
N THR A 33 7.36 3.46 -3.52
CA THR A 33 6.53 3.54 -4.73
C THR A 33 5.07 3.15 -4.44
N LEU A 34 4.80 2.58 -3.26
CA LEU A 34 3.44 2.32 -2.76
C LEU A 34 2.73 3.59 -2.26
N ASP A 35 3.46 4.66 -1.95
CA ASP A 35 2.89 5.97 -1.58
C ASP A 35 2.11 6.61 -2.74
N ALA A 36 2.30 6.13 -3.98
CA ALA A 36 1.55 6.57 -5.15
C ALA A 36 0.09 6.07 -5.16
N TYR A 37 -0.27 5.18 -4.24
CA TYR A 37 -1.62 4.69 -4.09
C TYR A 37 -2.30 5.30 -2.86
N GLU A 38 -3.62 5.48 -2.89
CA GLU A 38 -4.42 6.04 -1.78
C GLU A 38 -4.59 5.07 -0.59
N ALA A 39 -3.58 4.25 -0.30
CA ALA A 39 -3.56 3.35 0.85
C ALA A 39 -2.67 3.93 1.96
N PRO A 40 -3.01 3.71 3.25
CA PRO A 40 -2.17 4.14 4.36
C PRO A 40 -0.88 3.33 4.39
N THR A 41 0.25 3.98 4.10
CA THR A 41 1.61 3.42 4.17
C THR A 41 2.41 4.04 5.32
N TRP A 42 3.36 3.28 5.88
CA TRP A 42 4.30 3.76 6.89
C TRP A 42 5.70 3.18 6.64
N TRP A 43 6.72 4.01 6.86
CA TRP A 43 8.12 3.75 6.50
C TRP A 43 9.11 3.92 7.66
N GLY A 44 8.63 4.28 8.86
CA GLY A 44 9.47 4.59 10.03
C GLY A 44 8.95 5.78 10.84
N GLY A 45 9.19 5.77 12.16
CA GLY A 45 8.76 6.82 13.11
C GLY A 45 7.57 6.41 13.99
N PRO A 46 7.13 7.21 14.97
CA PRO A 46 5.93 6.86 15.75
C PRO A 46 4.72 6.67 14.81
N LEU A 47 3.97 5.58 15.01
CA LEU A 47 2.72 5.35 14.27
C LEU A 47 1.74 6.50 14.57
N PRO A 48 1.05 7.05 13.55
CA PRO A 48 0.03 8.08 13.74
C PRO A 48 -1.21 7.55 14.47
#